data_AF-A0A8D8TI54-F1
#
_entry.id   AF-A0A8D8TI54-F1
#
_cell.length_a   1.000
_cell.length_b   1.000
_cell.length_c   1.000
_cell.angle_alpha   90.00
_cell.angle_beta   90.00
_cell.angle_gamma   90.00
#
_symmetry.space_group_name_H-M   'P 1'
#
loop_
_entity.id
_entity.type
_entity.pdbx_description
1 polymer ?
#
loop_
_entity_poly.entity_id
_entity_poly.type
_entity_poly.pdbx_seq_one_letter_code
_entity_poly.pdbx_strand_id
1 'polypeptide(L)'
;MKYDPFKFTFQQKVVNRTWTSNSQIRTCSCNLTYLGWIMFSSHQFQLLRVVKFRRSLHMLLLLYNLLRSQGPPQYFQETWTYLQTSRLASLGLLQIPQHKTRIYGDSYQISVARLWNSLHRDIRDSLSLGSFKNSLVKFLKEQSN
;
A
#
# COMPACT_ATOMS: atom_id res chain seq x y z
N MET A 1 16.37 8.58 -15.34
CA MET A 1 15.34 9.56 -14.93
C MET A 1 15.01 9.35 -13.47
N LYS A 2 15.54 10.22 -12.58
CA LYS A 2 15.22 10.25 -11.15
C LYS A 2 13.99 11.13 -10.96
N TYR A 3 13.02 10.66 -10.20
CA TYR A 3 11.83 11.42 -9.83
C TYR A 3 12.07 11.96 -8.42
N ASP A 4 12.32 13.27 -8.30
CA ASP A 4 12.43 13.99 -7.03
C ASP A 4 11.05 14.55 -6.66
N PRO A 5 10.41 14.12 -5.56
CA PRO A 5 9.17 14.72 -5.13
C PRO A 5 9.45 15.71 -3.99
N PHE A 6 8.92 16.92 -4.16
CA PHE A 6 8.75 17.97 -3.13
C PHE A 6 9.93 18.91 -2.85
N LYS A 7 10.19 19.85 -3.79
CA LYS A 7 10.56 21.22 -3.41
C LYS A 7 9.27 22.02 -3.18
N PHE A 8 8.89 22.22 -1.91
CA PHE A 8 7.94 23.27 -1.53
C PHE A 8 8.73 24.50 -1.07
N THR A 9 9.02 25.42 -1.99
CA THR A 9 9.43 26.77 -1.64
C THR A 9 8.21 27.55 -1.19
N PHE A 10 8.08 27.75 0.12
CA PHE A 10 7.05 28.60 0.71
C PHE A 10 7.52 30.06 0.59
N GLN A 11 6.97 30.78 -0.39
CA GLN A 11 7.09 32.24 -0.45
C GLN A 11 6.22 32.83 0.67
N GLN A 12 6.84 33.22 1.78
CA GLN A 12 6.20 34.06 2.80
C GLN A 12 5.90 35.43 2.17
N LYS A 13 4.68 35.62 1.65
CA LYS A 13 4.15 36.97 1.42
C LYS A 13 3.68 37.52 2.77
N VAL A 14 4.62 38.10 3.51
CA VAL A 14 4.32 38.88 4.72
C VAL A 14 3.55 40.12 4.28
N VAL A 15 2.21 40.06 4.37
CA VAL A 15 1.35 41.23 4.23
C VAL A 15 1.35 41.94 5.57
N ASN A 16 2.25 42.92 5.71
CA ASN A 16 2.18 43.91 6.77
C ASN A 16 0.98 44.82 6.50
N ARG A 17 -0.15 44.60 7.19
CA ARG A 17 -1.17 45.63 7.37
C ARG A 17 -1.06 46.19 8.77
N THR A 18 -0.75 47.48 8.80
CA THR A 18 -0.70 48.34 9.97
C THR A 18 -2.08 48.42 10.63
N TRP A 19 -2.04 48.39 11.96
CA TRP A 19 -3.21 48.39 12.84
C TRP A 19 -3.73 49.81 13.07
N THR A 20 -5.03 50.02 12.89
CA THR A 20 -5.74 51.13 13.54
C THR A 20 -6.91 50.59 14.35
N SER A 21 -6.80 50.84 15.66
CA SER A 21 -7.80 50.91 16.74
C SER A 21 -8.83 49.79 16.98
N ASN A 22 -8.88 49.43 18.27
CA ASN A 22 -10.04 48.98 19.02
C ASN A 22 -10.72 47.66 18.63
N SER A 23 -10.25 46.58 19.24
CA SER A 23 -11.09 45.70 20.07
C SER A 23 -10.24 44.56 20.64
N GLN A 24 -10.41 44.28 21.92
CA GLN A 24 -9.78 43.15 22.61
C GLN A 24 -10.17 41.84 21.93
N ILE A 25 -9.29 41.29 21.11
CA ILE A 25 -9.37 39.88 20.73
C ILE A 25 -8.58 39.11 21.79
N ARG A 26 -9.30 38.62 22.81
CA ARG A 26 -8.82 37.49 23.60
C ARG A 26 -8.71 36.28 22.66
N THR A 27 -7.55 36.06 22.07
CA THR A 27 -7.27 34.78 21.43
C THR A 27 -7.07 33.75 22.54
N CYS A 28 -8.02 32.83 22.66
CA CYS A 28 -7.88 31.66 23.52
C CYS A 28 -6.68 30.84 23.04
N SER A 29 -5.71 30.61 23.94
CA SER A 29 -4.48 29.84 23.68
C SER A 29 -4.71 28.34 23.40
N CYS A 30 -5.96 27.88 23.30
CA CYS A 30 -6.33 26.48 23.14
C CYS A 30 -6.19 25.94 21.71
N ASN A 31 -6.05 26.80 20.69
CA ASN A 31 -6.07 26.37 19.28
C ASN A 31 -4.70 25.90 18.74
N LEU A 32 -3.59 26.29 19.37
CA LEU A 32 -2.26 25.97 18.85
C LEU A 32 -1.85 24.52 19.13
N THR A 33 -2.27 23.95 20.25
CA THR A 33 -2.04 22.54 20.59
C THR A 33 -2.88 21.62 19.70
N TYR A 34 -4.16 21.93 19.49
CA TYR A 34 -5.06 21.12 18.65
C TYR A 34 -4.59 21.02 17.19
N LEU A 35 -4.11 22.12 16.60
CA LEU A 35 -3.50 22.10 15.26
C LEU A 35 -2.22 21.27 15.22
N GLY A 36 -1.40 21.30 16.29
CA GLY A 36 -0.23 20.43 16.44
C GLY A 36 -0.59 18.94 16.47
N TRP A 37 -1.64 18.56 17.21
CA TRP A 37 -2.13 17.18 17.28
C TRP A 37 -2.72 16.70 15.95
N ILE A 38 -3.50 17.54 15.24
CA ILE A 38 -4.03 17.22 13.91
C ILE A 38 -2.90 17.05 12.87
N MET A 39 -1.89 17.93 12.92
CA MET A 39 -0.76 17.87 11.99
C MET A 39 0.14 16.66 12.26
N PHE A 40 0.41 16.32 13.53
CA PHE A 40 1.15 15.11 13.90
C PHE A 40 0.40 13.83 13.49
N SER A 41 -0.91 13.79 13.73
CA SER A 41 -1.78 12.67 13.36
C SER A 41 -1.79 12.45 11.85
N SER A 42 -1.92 13.54 11.07
CA SER A 42 -1.91 13.49 9.60
C SER A 42 -0.60 12.92 9.04
N HIS A 43 0.54 13.30 9.61
CA HIS A 43 1.85 12.78 9.20
C HIS A 43 2.00 11.29 9.52
N GLN A 44 1.56 10.85 10.70
CA GLN A 44 1.58 9.43 11.10
C GLN A 44 0.72 8.57 10.16
N PHE A 45 -0.48 9.03 9.79
CA PHE A 45 -1.32 8.32 8.83
C PHE A 45 -0.68 8.19 7.44
N GLN A 46 0.02 9.23 6.98
CA GLN A 46 0.70 9.20 5.69
C GLN A 46 1.84 8.18 5.66
N LEU A 47 2.65 8.11 6.73
CA LEU A 47 3.72 7.12 6.84
C LEU A 47 3.18 5.69 6.85
N LEU A 48 2.13 5.42 7.63
CA LEU A 48 1.50 4.09 7.69
C LEU A 48 0.94 3.65 6.33
N ARG A 49 0.36 4.58 5.56
CA ARG A 49 -0.10 4.30 4.19
C ARG A 49 1.07 3.89 3.28
N VAL A 50 2.18 4.62 3.32
CA VAL A 50 3.37 4.32 2.51
C VAL A 50 3.96 2.96 2.87
N VAL A 51 4.02 2.62 4.17
CA VAL A 51 4.53 1.32 4.64
C VAL A 51 3.64 0.18 4.17
N LYS A 52 2.31 0.30 4.31
CA LYS A 52 1.36 -0.71 3.83
C LYS A 52 1.48 -0.93 2.32
N PHE A 53 1.55 0.15 1.55
CA PHE A 53 1.73 0.10 0.10
C PHE A 53 3.01 -0.66 -0.29
N ARG A 54 4.15 -0.29 0.31
CA ARG A 54 5.43 -0.94 0.04
C ARG A 54 5.40 -2.41 0.42
N ARG A 55 4.82 -2.74 1.58
CA ARG A 55 4.69 -4.13 2.05
C ARG A 55 3.92 -4.97 1.03
N SER A 56 2.73 -4.54 0.62
CA SER A 56 1.92 -5.30 -0.37
C SER A 56 2.63 -5.47 -1.70
N LEU A 57 3.30 -4.43 -2.19
CA LEU A 57 4.08 -4.48 -3.42
C LEU A 57 5.21 -5.51 -3.31
N HIS A 58 6.06 -5.43 -2.28
CA HIS A 58 7.18 -6.35 -2.11
C HIS A 58 6.72 -7.80 -1.91
N MET A 59 5.65 -7.99 -1.15
CA MET A 59 5.07 -9.32 -0.93
C MET A 59 4.64 -9.97 -2.26
N LEU A 60 3.97 -9.22 -3.14
CA LEU A 60 3.50 -9.72 -4.44
C LEU A 60 4.63 -9.87 -5.47
N LEU A 61 5.63 -8.98 -5.47
CA LEU A 61 6.81 -9.14 -6.33
C LEU A 61 7.60 -10.40 -5.97
N LEU A 62 7.74 -10.67 -4.66
CA LEU A 62 8.41 -11.87 -4.18
C LEU A 62 7.65 -13.12 -4.65
N LEU A 63 6.33 -13.15 -4.48
CA LEU A 63 5.50 -14.25 -4.97
C LEU A 63 5.62 -14.43 -6.48
N TYR A 64 5.50 -13.36 -7.27
CA TYR A 64 5.60 -13.42 -8.72
C TYR A 64 6.94 -13.98 -9.18
N ASN A 65 8.04 -13.53 -8.55
CA ASN A 65 9.37 -14.08 -8.82
C ASN A 65 9.40 -15.56 -8.49
N LEU A 66 8.95 -15.98 -7.31
CA LEU A 66 8.97 -17.37 -6.90
C LEU A 66 8.15 -18.28 -7.83
N LEU A 67 7.02 -17.79 -8.36
CA LEU A 67 6.17 -18.55 -9.29
C LEU A 67 6.76 -18.66 -10.70
N ARG A 68 7.60 -17.71 -11.14
CA ARG A 68 8.12 -17.65 -12.53
C ARG A 68 9.61 -17.90 -12.68
N SER A 69 10.43 -17.67 -11.66
CA SER A 69 11.87 -17.89 -11.73
C SER A 69 12.16 -19.38 -11.60
N GLN A 70 12.61 -20.03 -12.68
CA GLN A 70 13.25 -21.36 -12.80
C GLN A 70 12.79 -22.50 -11.84
N GLY A 71 11.58 -22.41 -11.28
CA GLY A 71 11.07 -23.28 -10.24
C GLY A 71 11.25 -22.70 -8.83
N PRO A 72 10.18 -22.61 -8.01
CA PRO A 72 10.32 -22.32 -6.60
C PRO A 72 11.16 -23.41 -5.91
N PRO A 73 11.85 -23.10 -4.81
CA PRO A 73 12.43 -24.11 -3.94
C PRO A 73 11.38 -25.18 -3.58
N GLN A 74 11.79 -26.44 -3.43
CA GLN A 74 10.86 -27.56 -3.25
C GLN A 74 9.84 -27.34 -2.11
N TYR A 75 10.30 -26.83 -0.96
CA TYR A 75 9.43 -26.50 0.18
C TYR A 75 8.34 -25.48 -0.16
N PHE A 76 8.59 -24.60 -1.14
CA PHE A 76 7.64 -23.59 -1.56
C PHE A 76 6.58 -24.21 -2.48
N GLN A 77 6.92 -25.17 -3.32
CA GLN A 77 5.96 -25.86 -4.19
C GLN A 77 4.91 -26.62 -3.37
N GLU A 78 5.33 -27.25 -2.26
CA GLU A 78 4.43 -27.94 -1.32
C GLU A 78 3.47 -26.98 -0.61
N THR A 79 3.87 -25.72 -0.46
CA THR A 79 3.14 -24.72 0.32
C THR A 79 2.09 -23.97 -0.52
N TRP A 80 2.30 -23.86 -1.82
CA TRP A 80 1.48 -23.03 -2.71
C TRP A 80 0.82 -23.87 -3.80
N THR A 81 -0.46 -24.20 -3.59
CA THR A 81 -1.27 -24.92 -4.56
C THR A 81 -2.23 -23.98 -5.27
N TYR A 82 -2.39 -24.15 -6.58
CA TYR A 82 -3.46 -23.49 -7.34
C TYR A 82 -4.80 -24.16 -7.07
N LEU A 83 -5.87 -23.37 -7.14
CA LEU A 83 -7.22 -23.85 -6.95
C LEU A 83 -7.65 -24.73 -8.15
N GLN A 84 -7.72 -26.05 -7.94
CA GLN A 84 -7.98 -27.04 -9.00
C GLN A 84 -9.47 -27.26 -9.34
N THR A 85 -10.38 -26.50 -8.75
CA THR A 85 -11.81 -26.64 -9.05
C THR A 85 -12.07 -26.32 -10.53
N SER A 86 -12.72 -27.22 -11.27
CA SER A 86 -12.87 -27.18 -12.74
C SER A 86 -13.34 -25.84 -13.32
N ARG A 87 -14.14 -25.06 -12.59
CA ARG A 87 -14.62 -23.73 -13.00
C ARG A 87 -13.65 -22.58 -12.69
N LEU A 88 -12.78 -22.74 -11.71
CA LEU A 88 -11.89 -21.69 -11.17
C LEU A 88 -10.41 -21.93 -11.50
N ALA A 89 -10.05 -23.11 -11.99
CA ALA A 89 -8.68 -23.47 -12.36
C ALA A 89 -8.11 -22.54 -13.44
N SER A 90 -8.94 -22.12 -14.40
CA SER A 90 -8.55 -21.19 -15.47
C SER A 90 -8.20 -19.78 -14.98
N LEU A 91 -8.60 -19.44 -13.74
CA LEU A 91 -8.38 -18.12 -13.17
C LEU A 91 -7.01 -17.97 -12.52
N GLY A 92 -6.21 -19.03 -12.35
CA GLY A 92 -4.87 -18.95 -11.75
C GLY A 92 -4.88 -18.43 -10.30
N LEU A 93 -5.92 -18.78 -9.54
CA LEU A 93 -6.09 -18.39 -8.14
C LEU A 93 -5.33 -19.36 -7.22
N LEU A 94 -4.75 -18.83 -6.15
CA LEU A 94 -4.08 -19.63 -5.12
C LEU A 94 -5.10 -20.16 -4.12
N GLN A 95 -4.92 -21.41 -3.73
CA GLN A 95 -5.71 -22.02 -2.67
C GLN A 95 -5.32 -21.42 -1.32
N ILE A 96 -6.33 -21.01 -0.55
CA ILE A 96 -6.12 -20.52 0.81
C ILE A 96 -6.50 -21.66 1.77
N PRO A 97 -5.56 -22.19 2.56
CA PRO A 97 -5.87 -23.28 3.49
C PRO A 97 -6.82 -22.81 4.59
N GLN A 98 -7.69 -23.72 5.02
CA GLN A 98 -8.58 -23.45 6.14
C GLN A 98 -7.77 -23.38 7.44
N HIS A 99 -8.07 -22.39 8.25
CA HIS A 99 -7.37 -22.12 9.49
C HIS A 99 -8.35 -21.59 10.53
N LYS A 100 -8.08 -21.92 11.80
CA LYS A 100 -8.92 -21.52 12.93
C LYS A 100 -8.37 -20.32 13.68
N THR A 101 -7.06 -20.07 13.58
CA THR A 101 -6.37 -19.04 14.37
C THR A 101 -6.20 -17.75 13.58
N ARG A 102 -6.49 -16.62 14.23
CA ARG A 102 -6.27 -15.29 13.63
C ARG A 102 -4.80 -15.04 13.27
N ILE A 103 -3.89 -15.49 14.13
CA ILE A 103 -2.44 -15.34 13.94
C ILE A 103 -1.99 -15.96 12.61
N TYR A 104 -2.48 -17.17 12.30
CA TYR A 104 -2.17 -17.82 11.03
C TYR A 104 -2.84 -17.10 9.84
N GLY A 105 -4.03 -16.54 10.04
CA GLY A 105 -4.70 -15.70 9.04
C GLY A 105 -3.94 -14.42 8.69
N ASP A 106 -3.14 -13.90 9.62
CA ASP A 106 -2.28 -12.72 9.46
C ASP A 106 -0.85 -13.10 9.00
N SER A 107 -0.57 -14.39 8.81
CA SER A 107 0.71 -14.88 8.30
C SER A 107 0.98 -14.40 6.87
N TYR A 108 2.25 -14.44 6.47
CA TYR A 108 2.68 -14.08 5.12
C TYR A 108 1.92 -14.89 4.06
N GLN A 109 1.83 -16.22 4.22
CA GLN A 109 1.23 -17.12 3.23
C GLN A 109 -0.22 -16.76 2.93
N ILE A 110 -1.05 -16.61 3.97
CA ILE A 110 -2.47 -16.28 3.81
C ILE A 110 -2.65 -14.86 3.29
N SER A 111 -1.89 -13.91 3.81
CA SER A 111 -1.97 -12.51 3.40
C SER A 111 -1.63 -12.34 1.91
N VAL A 112 -0.58 -13.01 1.45
CA VAL A 112 -0.14 -12.95 0.06
C VAL A 112 -1.08 -13.71 -0.87
N ALA A 113 -1.61 -14.87 -0.47
CA ALA A 113 -2.62 -15.58 -1.25
C ALA A 113 -3.90 -14.74 -1.44
N ARG A 114 -4.37 -14.07 -0.38
CA ARG A 114 -5.51 -13.15 -0.45
C ARG A 114 -5.24 -11.97 -1.38
N LEU A 115 -4.08 -11.34 -1.25
CA LEU A 115 -3.68 -10.24 -2.11
C LEU A 115 -3.58 -10.68 -3.58
N TRP A 116 -2.97 -11.83 -3.86
CA TRP A 116 -2.88 -12.40 -5.20
C TRP A 116 -4.26 -12.66 -5.80
N ASN A 117 -5.16 -13.26 -5.03
CA ASN A 117 -6.51 -13.56 -5.50
C ASN A 117 -7.38 -12.31 -5.71
N SER A 118 -7.05 -11.19 -5.06
CA SER A 118 -7.69 -9.91 -5.32
C SER A 118 -7.24 -9.24 -6.63
N LEU A 119 -6.14 -9.70 -7.23
CA LEU A 119 -5.63 -9.14 -8.47
C LEU A 119 -6.47 -9.59 -9.67
N HIS A 120 -6.70 -8.64 -10.58
CA HIS A 120 -7.28 -8.94 -11.89
C HIS A 120 -6.37 -9.90 -12.66
N ARG A 121 -7.00 -10.76 -13.48
CA ARG A 121 -6.29 -11.78 -14.26
C ARG A 121 -5.22 -11.18 -15.17
N ASP A 122 -5.52 -10.05 -15.81
CA ASP A 122 -4.60 -9.34 -16.71
C ASP A 122 -3.27 -8.95 -16.04
N ILE A 123 -3.32 -8.62 -14.74
CA ILE A 123 -2.13 -8.29 -13.97
C ILE A 123 -1.32 -9.56 -13.70
N ARG A 124 -1.97 -10.65 -13.31
CA ARG A 124 -1.31 -11.93 -12.96
C ARG A 124 -0.65 -12.60 -14.17
N ASP A 125 -1.27 -12.48 -15.33
CA ASP A 125 -0.77 -13.10 -16.57
C ASP A 125 0.36 -12.29 -17.24
N SER A 126 0.69 -11.09 -16.72
CA SER A 126 1.72 -10.20 -17.27
C SER A 126 3.07 -10.89 -17.52
N LEU A 127 3.58 -10.87 -18.76
CA LEU A 127 4.72 -11.68 -19.22
C LEU A 127 6.08 -11.37 -18.56
N SER A 128 6.28 -10.16 -18.06
CA SER A 128 7.56 -9.74 -17.44
C SER A 128 7.36 -9.14 -16.05
N LEU A 129 8.39 -9.25 -15.21
CA LEU A 129 8.41 -8.62 -13.88
C LEU A 129 8.20 -7.10 -13.95
N GLY A 130 8.75 -6.45 -14.99
CA GLY A 130 8.58 -5.01 -15.21
C GLY A 130 7.13 -4.63 -15.49
N SER A 131 6.48 -5.37 -16.40
CA SER A 131 5.06 -5.19 -16.72
C SER A 131 4.18 -5.45 -15.49
N PHE A 132 4.46 -6.54 -14.76
CA PHE A 132 3.76 -6.88 -13.53
C PHE A 132 3.84 -5.74 -12.50
N LYS A 133 5.04 -5.25 -12.23
CA LYS A 133 5.30 -4.18 -11.25
C LYS A 133 4.54 -2.91 -11.59
N ASN A 134 4.54 -2.50 -12.86
CA ASN A 134 3.88 -1.26 -13.30
C ASN A 134 2.35 -1.37 -13.14
N SER A 135 1.76 -2.47 -13.60
CA SER A 135 0.31 -2.73 -13.46
C SER A 135 -0.09 -2.85 -11.99
N LEU A 136 0.74 -3.49 -11.17
CA LEU A 136 0.49 -3.65 -9.74
C LEU A 136 0.52 -2.31 -8.99
N VAL A 137 1.50 -1.44 -9.28
CA VAL A 137 1.58 -0.11 -8.68
C VAL A 137 0.33 0.71 -9.01
N LYS A 138 -0.17 0.61 -10.24
CA LYS A 138 -1.41 1.29 -10.65
C LYS A 138 -2.61 0.78 -9.85
N PHE A 139 -2.80 -0.54 -9.80
CA PHE A 139 -3.88 -1.18 -9.04
C PHE A 139 -3.85 -0.82 -7.54
N LEU A 140 -2.67 -0.89 -6.90
CA LEU A 140 -2.54 -0.59 -5.48
C LEU A 140 -2.76 0.90 -5.15
N LYS A 141 -2.49 1.81 -6.10
CA LYS A 141 -2.82 3.23 -5.94
C LYS A 141 -4.33 3.46 -6.02
N GLU A 142 -5.00 2.82 -6.98
CA GLU A 142 -6.46 2.89 -7.14
C GLU A 142 -7.20 2.40 -5.89
N GLN A 143 -6.72 1.32 -5.26
CA GLN A 143 -7.27 0.80 -4.00
C GLN A 143 -7.04 1.69 -2.77
N SER A 144 -6.20 2.73 -2.88
CA SER A 144 -5.84 3.62 -1.77
C SER A 144 -6.51 4.99 -1.80
N ASN A 145 -7.22 5.30 -2.89
CA ASN A 145 -8.08 6.46 -3.04
C ASN A 145 -9.48 6.15 -2.52
#